data_AF-A0AA37UXE8-F1
#
_entry.id   AF-A0AA37UXE8-F1
#
_cell.length_a   1.000
_cell.length_b   1.000
_cell.length_c   1.000
_cell.angle_alpha   90.00
_cell.angle_beta   90.00
_cell.angle_gamma   90.00
#
_symmetry.space_group_name_H-M   'P 1'
#
loop_
_entity.id
_entity.type
_entity.pdbx_description
1 polymer ?
#
loop_
_entity_poly.entity_id
_entity_poly.type
_entity_poly.pdbx_seq_one_letter_code
_entity_poly.pdbx_strand_id
1 'polypeptide(L)'
;MAVTMQSVITDIEAETAALRGLVAPLTECPRGWDAPTPAAGWTIGDQISHLAFFDDVAVRSATDPDGFSSDYLPMMADGSISPDVIAERSIAG
;
A
#
# COMPACT_ATOMS: atom_id res chain seq x y z
N MET A 1 17.95 -8.71 -17.42
CA MET A 1 17.40 -10.09 -17.49
C MET A 1 15.92 -10.00 -17.19
N ALA A 2 15.07 -10.75 -17.89
CA ALA A 2 13.64 -10.77 -17.57
C ALA A 2 13.42 -11.52 -16.25
N VAL A 3 12.60 -10.96 -15.36
CA VAL A 3 12.18 -11.60 -14.11
C VAL A 3 10.96 -12.48 -14.41
N THR A 4 10.89 -13.66 -13.81
CA THR A 4 9.74 -14.55 -13.99
C THR A 4 8.59 -14.13 -13.09
N MET A 5 7.34 -14.41 -13.49
CA MET A 5 6.20 -14.16 -12.60
C MET A 5 6.35 -14.92 -11.27
N GLN A 6 6.85 -16.15 -11.32
CA GLN A 6 7.05 -16.96 -10.12
C GLN A 6 8.06 -16.34 -9.14
N SER A 7 9.17 -15.78 -9.65
CA SER A 7 10.14 -15.11 -8.78
C SER A 7 9.57 -13.84 -8.16
N VAL A 8 8.75 -13.07 -8.89
CA VAL A 8 8.05 -11.90 -8.32
C VAL A 8 7.11 -12.32 -7.18
N ILE A 9 6.37 -13.42 -7.37
CA ILE A 9 5.47 -13.95 -6.34
C ILE A 9 6.26 -14.39 -5.09
N THR A 10 7.38 -15.09 -5.27
CA THR A 10 8.22 -15.51 -4.13
C THR A 10 8.81 -14.32 -3.39
N ASP A 11 9.27 -13.29 -4.10
CA ASP A 11 9.81 -12.09 -3.48
C ASP A 11 8.72 -11.34 -2.68
N ILE A 12 7.52 -11.15 -3.26
CA ILE A 12 6.45 -10.42 -2.56
C ILE A 12 5.92 -11.17 -1.34
N GLU A 13 5.90 -12.51 -1.37
CA GLU A 13 5.58 -13.34 -0.19
C GLU A 13 6.61 -13.13 0.93
N ALA A 14 7.91 -13.13 0.59
CA ALA A 14 8.99 -12.93 1.54
C ALA A 14 8.97 -11.52 2.15
N GLU A 15 8.77 -10.50 1.30
CA GLU A 15 8.66 -9.10 1.73
C GLU A 15 7.43 -8.87 2.60
N THR A 16 6.28 -9.47 2.25
CA THR A 16 5.05 -9.41 3.06
C THR A 16 5.27 -10.04 4.44
N ALA A 17 5.95 -11.19 4.49
CA ALA A 17 6.25 -11.85 5.76
C ALA A 17 7.17 -10.99 6.64
N ALA A 18 8.20 -10.37 6.05
CA ALA A 18 9.09 -9.46 6.74
C ALA A 18 8.35 -8.23 7.27
N LEU A 19 7.50 -7.61 6.44
CA LEU A 19 6.69 -6.46 6.83
C LEU A 19 5.73 -6.80 7.99
N ARG A 20 5.05 -7.94 7.91
CA ARG A 20 4.18 -8.42 9.01
C ARG A 20 4.95 -8.60 10.32
N GLY A 21 6.19 -9.09 10.25
CA GLY A 21 7.07 -9.21 11.41
C GLY A 21 7.41 -7.86 12.06
N LEU A 22 7.56 -6.80 11.26
CA LEU A 22 7.80 -5.43 11.73
C LEU A 22 6.54 -4.78 12.31
N VAL A 23 5.38 -5.05 11.72
CA VAL A 23 4.10 -4.47 12.10
C VAL A 23 3.52 -5.11 13.37
N ALA A 24 3.67 -6.42 13.55
CA ALA A 24 3.11 -7.16 14.67
C ALA A 24 3.39 -6.55 16.07
N PRO A 25 4.62 -6.14 16.42
CA PRO A 25 4.90 -5.55 17.74
C PRO A 25 4.38 -4.12 17.92
N LEU A 26 3.90 -3.45 16.87
CA LEU A 26 3.44 -2.05 16.96
C LEU A 26 2.16 -1.92 17.80
N THR A 27 1.32 -2.95 17.89
CA THR A 27 0.08 -2.93 18.69
C THR A 27 0.35 -2.74 20.18
N GLU A 28 1.51 -3.21 20.65
CA GLU A 28 1.94 -3.12 22.06
C GLU A 28 2.70 -1.82 22.35
N CYS A 29 3.01 -1.03 21.32
CA CYS A 29 3.83 0.17 21.45
C CYS A 29 2.93 1.40 21.66
N PRO A 30 3.17 2.26 22.68
CA PRO A 30 2.29 3.40 22.99
C PRO A 30 2.06 4.41 21.86
N ARG A 31 3.02 4.53 20.93
CA ARG A 31 2.86 5.32 19.69
C ARG A 31 2.69 4.46 18.44
N GLY A 32 2.84 3.14 18.53
CA GLY A 32 2.87 2.15 17.45
C GLY A 32 2.61 2.68 16.04
N TRP A 33 1.34 2.70 15.67
CA TRP A 33 0.86 3.15 14.36
C TRP A 33 1.00 4.66 14.13
N ASP A 34 0.86 5.48 15.18
CA ASP A 34 0.95 6.95 15.16
C ASP A 34 2.39 7.51 15.26
N ALA A 35 3.40 6.63 15.17
CA ALA A 35 4.80 7.04 15.18
C ALA A 35 5.15 7.74 13.86
N PRO A 36 5.85 8.90 13.89
CA PRO A 36 6.20 9.61 12.67
C PRO A 36 7.27 8.86 11.90
N THR A 37 7.25 9.00 10.58
CA THR A 37 8.23 8.43 9.66
C THR A 37 9.13 9.51 9.08
N PRO A 38 10.24 9.17 8.40
CA PRO A 38 11.04 10.15 7.67
C PRO A 38 10.27 10.89 6.56
N ALA A 39 9.17 10.31 6.07
CA ALA A 39 8.24 11.01 5.19
C ALA A 39 7.47 12.05 6.01
N ALA A 40 7.71 13.33 5.71
CA ALA A 40 7.15 14.43 6.48
C ALA A 40 5.62 14.37 6.46
N GLY A 41 5.00 14.43 7.65
CA GLY A 41 3.55 14.36 7.81
C GLY A 41 2.97 12.95 7.90
N TRP A 42 3.74 11.90 7.60
CA TRP A 42 3.26 10.52 7.60
C TRP A 42 3.63 9.78 8.88
N THR A 43 2.65 9.09 9.43
CA THR A 43 2.79 8.07 10.47
C THR A 43 3.13 6.71 9.87
N ILE A 44 3.45 5.73 10.71
CA ILE A 44 3.59 4.33 10.27
C ILE A 44 2.24 3.83 9.70
N GLY A 45 1.12 4.23 10.28
CA GLY A 45 -0.22 3.97 9.74
C GLY A 45 -0.37 4.42 8.30
N ASP A 46 0.02 5.65 8.00
CA ASP A 46 -0.07 6.20 6.64
C ASP A 46 0.77 5.40 5.64
N GLN A 47 1.98 4.96 6.03
CA GLN A 47 2.82 4.13 5.18
C GLN A 47 2.19 2.76 4.88
N ILE A 48 1.62 2.10 5.89
CA ILE A 48 1.02 0.78 5.70
C ILE A 48 -0.30 0.88 4.92
N SER A 49 -1.10 1.90 5.16
CA SER A 49 -2.34 2.13 4.40
C SER A 49 -2.07 2.45 2.94
N HIS A 50 -0.99 3.18 2.66
CA HIS A 50 -0.52 3.38 1.30
C HIS A 50 -0.17 2.05 0.61
N LEU A 51 0.56 1.15 1.28
CA LEU A 51 0.86 -0.18 0.74
C LEU A 51 -0.42 -0.99 0.49
N ALA A 52 -1.32 -1.04 1.47
CA ALA A 52 -2.58 -1.76 1.37
C ALA A 52 -3.44 -1.28 0.18
N PHE A 53 -3.51 0.03 -0.05
CA PHE A 53 -4.21 0.57 -1.21
C PHE A 53 -3.65 0.06 -2.53
N PHE A 54 -2.31 0.07 -2.69
CA PHE A 54 -1.70 -0.39 -3.93
C PHE A 54 -1.79 -1.90 -4.12
N ASP A 55 -1.80 -2.69 -3.04
CA ASP A 55 -2.11 -4.12 -3.09
C ASP A 55 -3.53 -4.35 -3.62
N ASP A 56 -4.53 -3.62 -3.13
CA ASP A 56 -5.91 -3.71 -3.60
C ASP A 56 -6.05 -3.29 -5.08
N VAL A 57 -5.34 -2.23 -5.49
CA VAL A 57 -5.28 -1.79 -6.89
C VAL A 57 -4.67 -2.88 -7.77
N ALA A 58 -3.57 -3.51 -7.33
CA ALA A 58 -2.89 -4.57 -8.07
C ALA A 58 -3.77 -5.81 -8.21
N VAL A 59 -4.42 -6.26 -7.14
CA VAL A 59 -5.38 -7.38 -7.18
C VAL A 59 -6.51 -7.07 -8.15
N ARG A 60 -7.13 -5.89 -8.03
CA ARG A 60 -8.24 -5.50 -8.90
C ARG A 60 -7.84 -5.45 -10.37
N SER A 61 -6.63 -4.96 -10.69
CA SER A 61 -6.12 -4.96 -12.07
C SER A 61 -6.05 -6.36 -12.68
N ALA A 62 -5.78 -7.38 -11.87
CA ALA A 62 -5.64 -8.77 -12.32
C ALA A 62 -6.98 -9.53 -12.34
N THR A 63 -7.90 -9.23 -11.41
CA THR A 63 -9.14 -9.99 -11.22
C THR A 63 -10.38 -9.33 -11.79
N ASP A 64 -10.37 -8.00 -11.96
CA ASP A 64 -11.49 -7.20 -12.49
C ASP A 64 -10.96 -6.02 -13.33
N PRO A 65 -10.54 -6.28 -14.58
CA PRO A 65 -9.95 -5.26 -15.45
C PRO A 65 -10.92 -4.10 -15.79
N ASP A 66 -12.22 -4.37 -15.84
CA ASP A 66 -13.24 -3.37 -16.13
C ASP A 66 -13.44 -2.44 -14.93
N GLY A 67 -13.56 -3.01 -13.71
CA GLY A 67 -13.61 -2.24 -12.48
C GLY A 67 -12.33 -1.45 -12.23
N PHE A 68 -11.16 -2.03 -12.51
CA PHE A 68 -9.88 -1.30 -12.48
C PHE A 68 -9.89 -0.09 -13.42
N SER A 69 -10.35 -0.29 -14.66
CA SER A 69 -10.38 0.75 -15.68
C SER A 69 -11.33 1.89 -15.29
N SER A 70 -12.52 1.55 -14.78
CA SER A 70 -13.51 2.51 -14.30
C SER A 70 -12.98 3.37 -13.14
N ASP A 71 -12.35 2.73 -12.15
CA ASP A 71 -12.05 3.39 -10.88
C ASP A 71 -10.71 4.12 -10.89
N TYR A 72 -9.71 3.59 -11.61
CA TYR A 72 -8.34 4.11 -11.52
C TYR A 72 -7.86 4.87 -12.76
N LEU A 73 -8.37 4.60 -13.98
CA LEU A 73 -7.95 5.39 -15.16
C LEU A 73 -8.28 6.89 -15.03
N PRO A 74 -9.45 7.29 -14.50
CA PRO A 74 -9.73 8.71 -14.25
C PRO A 74 -8.74 9.33 -13.26
N MET A 75 -8.42 8.60 -12.18
CA MET A 75 -7.46 9.06 -11.17
C MET A 75 -6.03 9.17 -11.70
N MET A 76 -5.64 8.28 -12.63
CA MET A 76 -4.35 8.37 -13.32
C MET A 76 -4.31 9.58 -14.26
N ALA A 77 -5.42 9.88 -14.94
CA ALA A 77 -5.50 10.96 -15.91
C ALA A 77 -5.49 12.35 -15.26
N ASP A 78 -6.09 12.50 -14.08
CA ASP A 78 -6.12 13.77 -13.32
C ASP A 78 -4.98 13.90 -12.30
N GLY A 79 -4.17 12.85 -12.12
CA GLY A 79 -3.03 12.84 -11.19
C GLY A 79 -3.41 12.63 -9.73
N SER A 80 -4.65 12.25 -9.42
CA SER A 80 -5.12 11.99 -8.06
C SER A 80 -4.67 10.65 -7.46
N ILE A 81 -4.01 9.78 -8.24
CA ILE A 81 -3.20 8.68 -7.67
C ILE A 81 -1.90 9.27 -7.11
N SER A 82 -2.00 9.87 -5.92
CA SER A 82 -0.88 10.38 -5.15
C SER A 82 -0.76 9.61 -3.83
N PRO A 83 0.44 9.21 -3.41
CA PRO A 83 0.69 8.66 -2.09
C PRO A 83 0.05 9.49 -0.98
N ASP A 84 0.16 10.82 -1.06
CA ASP A 84 -0.35 11.74 -0.03
C ASP A 84 -1.89 11.74 0.03
N VAL A 85 -2.56 11.69 -1.13
CA VAL A 85 -4.03 11.62 -1.20
C VAL A 85 -4.55 10.29 -0.65
N ILE A 86 -3.80 9.21 -0.87
CA ILE A 86 -4.14 7.87 -0.37
C ILE A 86 -3.94 7.80 1.15
N ALA A 87 -2.84 8.37 1.67
CA ALA A 87 -2.59 8.49 3.09
C ALA A 87 -3.71 9.32 3.78
N GLU A 88 -4.07 10.48 3.22
CA GLU A 88 -5.16 11.34 3.72
C GLU A 88 -6.52 10.61 3.80
N ARG A 89 -6.80 9.69 2.89
CA ARG A 89 -8.02 8.86 2.91
C ARG A 89 -8.04 7.86 4.06
N SER A 90 -6.86 7.36 4.48
CA SER A 90 -6.78 6.39 5.58
C SER A 90 -7.04 7.00 6.95
N ILE A 91 -6.86 8.30 7.12
CA ILE A 91 -7.11 9.03 8.37
C ILE A 91 -8.61 9.30 8.59
N ALA A 92 -9.42 9.16 7.52
CA ALA A 92 -10.85 9.48 7.51
C ALA A 92 -11.77 8.26 7.70
N GLY A 93 -11.23 7.05 7.82
CA GLY A 93 -11.97 5.79 8.04
C GLY A 93 -11.62 5.15 9.37
#